data_AF-A0A7C1HNV2-F1
#
_entry.id   AF-A0A7C1HNV2-F1
#
_cell.length_a   1.000
_cell.length_b   1.000
_cell.length_c   1.000
_cell.angle_alpha   90.00
_cell.angle_beta   90.00
_cell.angle_gamma   90.00
#
_symmetry.space_group_name_H-M   'P 1'
#
loop_
_entity.id
_entity.type
_entity.pdbx_description
1 polymer ?
#
loop_
_entity_poly.entity_id
_entity_poly.type
_entity_poly.pdbx_seq_one_letter_code
_entity_poly.pdbx_strand_id
1 'polypeptide(L)'
;PLSYWRQKGWIYHEDPRGWFQWYCRYHMGRRCPDDQRQISRWKAMTRHIAQLRKYCFAGDLECRKRQRQALLHWAYDSRIL
;
A
#
# COMPACT_ATOMS: atom_id res chain seq x y z
N PRO A 1 -10.70 6.75 -13.23
CA PRO A 1 -10.78 8.19 -12.89
C PRO A 1 -11.25 8.44 -11.44
N LEU A 2 -10.86 9.57 -10.84
CA LEU A 2 -11.10 9.94 -9.43
C LEU A 2 -12.58 9.90 -9.03
N SER A 3 -13.48 10.27 -9.94
CA SER A 3 -14.94 10.22 -9.76
C SER A 3 -15.45 8.80 -9.47
N TYR A 4 -14.96 7.80 -10.19
CA TYR A 4 -15.32 6.40 -9.98
C TYR A 4 -14.89 5.90 -8.59
N TRP A 5 -13.70 6.29 -8.13
CA TRP A 5 -13.20 5.88 -6.81
C TRP A 5 -13.94 6.56 -5.66
N ARG A 6 -14.37 7.82 -5.85
CA ARG A 6 -15.27 8.50 -4.92
C ARG A 6 -16.63 7.82 -4.85
N GLN A 7 -17.22 7.46 -6.00
CA GLN A 7 -18.50 6.75 -6.06
C GLN A 7 -18.44 5.38 -5.35
N LYS A 8 -17.30 4.69 -5.43
CA LYS A 8 -17.08 3.41 -4.74
C LYS A 8 -16.71 3.55 -3.25
N GLY A 9 -16.56 4.76 -2.72
CA GLY A 9 -16.15 4.99 -1.33
C GLY A 9 -14.72 4.54 -1.02
N TRP A 10 -13.88 4.37 -2.03
CA TRP A 10 -12.50 3.87 -1.87
C TRP A 10 -11.52 4.94 -1.37
N ILE A 11 -11.90 6.21 -1.53
CA ILE A 11 -11.09 7.36 -1.16
C ILE A 11 -11.65 7.97 0.12
N TYR A 12 -10.77 8.24 1.08
CA TYR A 12 -11.13 9.06 2.23
C TYR A 12 -11.24 10.52 1.81
N HIS A 13 -12.38 11.15 2.11
CA HIS A 13 -12.73 12.47 1.56
C HIS A 13 -11.70 13.56 1.89
N GLU A 14 -11.05 13.52 3.06
CA GLU A 14 -10.00 14.49 3.41
C GLU A 14 -8.70 14.27 2.64
N ASP A 15 -8.43 13.05 2.19
CA ASP A 15 -7.19 12.65 1.50
C ASP A 15 -7.50 12.16 0.06
N PRO A 16 -7.97 13.05 -0.84
CA PRO A 16 -8.36 12.68 -2.20
C PRO A 16 -7.21 12.15 -3.06
N ARG A 17 -5.96 12.46 -2.70
CA ARG A 17 -4.75 11.94 -3.37
C ARG A 17 -4.30 10.58 -2.78
N GLY A 18 -5.12 10.00 -1.90
CA GLY A 18 -4.95 8.65 -1.38
C GLY A 18 -3.84 8.52 -0.34
N TRP A 19 -3.23 7.34 -0.30
CA TRP A 19 -2.34 6.92 0.78
C TRP A 19 -1.14 7.85 0.98
N PHE A 20 -0.51 8.35 -0.10
CA PHE A 20 0.66 9.23 0.02
C PHE A 20 0.32 10.55 0.74
N GLN A 21 -0.79 11.19 0.37
CA GLN A 21 -1.25 12.41 1.06
C GLN A 21 -1.60 12.13 2.53
N TRP A 22 -2.30 11.02 2.79
CA TRP A 22 -2.59 10.58 4.15
C TRP A 22 -1.28 10.39 4.95
N TYR A 23 -0.28 9.72 4.39
CA TYR A 23 1.01 9.42 5.02
C TYR A 23 1.76 10.70 5.40
N CYS A 24 1.91 11.65 4.48
CA CYS A 24 2.57 12.94 4.76
C CYS A 24 1.89 13.65 5.94
N ARG A 25 0.56 13.74 5.93
CA ARG A 25 -0.21 14.39 7.01
C ARG A 25 -0.13 13.65 8.33
N TYR A 26 -0.23 12.32 8.29
CA TYR A 26 -0.12 11.47 9.47
C TYR A 26 1.26 11.61 10.13
N HIS A 27 2.33 11.70 9.32
CA HIS A 27 3.69 11.91 9.79
C HIS A 27 3.91 13.31 10.37
N MET A 28 3.22 14.32 9.82
CA MET A 28 3.15 15.68 10.40
C MET A 28 2.23 15.79 11.62
N GLY A 29 1.69 14.67 12.13
CA GLY A 29 0.93 14.63 13.39
C GLY A 29 -0.60 14.68 13.26
N ARG A 30 -1.16 14.79 12.05
CA ARG A 30 -2.62 14.70 11.87
C ARG A 30 -3.12 13.32 12.30
N ARG A 31 -4.27 13.30 12.98
CA ARG A 31 -5.03 12.08 13.27
C ARG A 31 -6.42 12.18 12.68
N CYS A 32 -6.92 11.09 12.10
CA CYS A 32 -8.26 11.03 11.53
C CYS A 32 -8.88 9.63 11.66
N PRO A 33 -10.20 9.49 11.51
CA PRO A 33 -10.88 8.19 11.50
C PRO A 33 -10.31 7.15 10.50
N ASP A 34 -9.63 7.59 9.43
CA ASP A 34 -9.04 6.69 8.44
C ASP A 34 -7.73 6.02 8.88
N ASP A 35 -7.13 6.49 9.99
CA ASP A 35 -5.77 6.08 10.38
C ASP A 35 -5.65 4.58 10.59
N GLN A 36 -6.62 3.97 11.29
CA GLN A 36 -6.61 2.53 11.56
C GLN A 36 -6.66 1.71 10.26
N ARG A 37 -7.48 2.14 9.30
CA ARG A 37 -7.59 1.47 7.99
C ARG A 37 -6.26 1.56 7.24
N GLN A 38 -5.66 2.73 7.19
CA GLN A 38 -4.42 2.96 6.45
C GLN A 38 -3.21 2.25 7.09
N ILE A 39 -3.12 2.25 8.42
CA ILE A 39 -2.10 1.50 9.17
C ILE A 39 -2.26 0.00 8.93
N SER A 40 -3.48 -0.53 8.98
CA SER A 40 -3.75 -1.95 8.71
C SER A 40 -3.33 -2.36 7.29
N ARG A 41 -3.67 -1.52 6.29
CA ARG A 41 -3.25 -1.72 4.90
C ARG A 41 -1.73 -1.71 4.76
N TRP A 42 -1.04 -0.76 5.39
CA TRP A 42 0.41 -0.67 5.34
C TRP A 42 1.07 -1.91 5.97
N LYS A 43 0.61 -2.35 7.16
CA LYS A 43 1.07 -3.59 7.81
C LYS A 43 0.92 -4.82 6.91
N ALA A 44 -0.16 -4.89 6.12
CA ALA A 44 -0.35 -5.98 5.16
C ALA A 44 0.71 -5.98 4.05
N MET A 45 1.14 -4.80 3.57
CA MET A 45 2.20 -4.69 2.57
C MET A 45 3.57 -5.04 3.16
N THR A 46 3.88 -4.56 4.36
CA THR A 46 5.11 -4.96 5.09
C THR A 46 5.20 -6.48 5.24
N ARG A 47 4.07 -7.14 5.54
CA ARG A 47 3.99 -8.61 5.59
C ARG A 47 4.28 -9.25 4.22
N HIS A 48 3.80 -8.68 3.12
CA HIS A 48 4.11 -9.19 1.78
C HIS A 48 5.62 -9.14 1.48
N ILE A 49 6.31 -8.07 1.87
CA ILE A 49 7.78 -7.98 1.73
C ILE A 49 8.46 -9.10 2.51
N ALA A 50 8.07 -9.33 3.76
CA ALA A 50 8.63 -10.41 4.58
C ALA A 50 8.37 -11.80 3.97
N GLN A 51 7.20 -12.02 3.37
CA GLN A 51 6.87 -13.26 2.69
C GLN A 51 7.69 -13.48 1.41
N LEU A 52 7.98 -12.43 0.64
CA LEU A 52 8.88 -12.54 -0.51
C LEU A 52 10.28 -12.93 -0.06
N ARG A 53 10.85 -12.24 0.93
CA ARG A 53 12.19 -12.53 1.46
C ARG A 53 12.34 -13.92 2.04
N LYS A 54 11.29 -14.44 2.69
CA LYS A 54 11.33 -15.76 3.34
C LYS A 54 11.13 -16.93 2.36
N TYR A 55 10.30 -16.74 1.34
CA TYR A 55 9.79 -17.85 0.53
C TYR A 55 10.17 -17.79 -0.95
N CYS A 56 10.74 -16.70 -1.44
CA CYS A 56 11.19 -16.57 -2.82
C CYS A 56 12.71 -16.50 -2.89
N PHE A 57 13.28 -17.10 -3.94
CA PHE A 57 14.69 -16.93 -4.25
C PHE A 57 14.96 -15.52 -4.81
N ALA A 58 16.17 -15.01 -4.58
CA ALA A 58 16.59 -13.74 -5.14
C ALA A 58 16.54 -13.80 -6.68
N GLY A 59 15.91 -12.80 -7.30
CA GLY A 59 15.74 -12.74 -8.77
C GLY A 59 14.58 -13.56 -9.33
N ASP A 60 13.90 -14.41 -8.54
CA ASP A 60 12.73 -15.16 -8.99
C ASP A 60 11.47 -14.28 -8.98
N LEU A 61 11.19 -13.65 -10.12
CA LEU A 61 10.01 -12.79 -10.34
C LEU A 61 8.71 -13.60 -10.48
N GLU A 62 8.80 -14.90 -10.76
CA GLU A 62 7.65 -15.78 -10.94
C GLU A 62 7.06 -16.21 -9.59
N CYS A 63 7.89 -16.25 -8.55
CA CYS A 63 7.43 -16.48 -7.18
C CYS A 63 6.48 -15.36 -6.70
N ARG A 64 5.27 -15.76 -6.25
CA ARG A 64 4.28 -14.89 -5.57
C ARG A 64 3.88 -13.62 -6.37
N LYS A 65 3.70 -13.73 -7.69
CA LYS A 65 3.32 -12.65 -8.62
C LYS A 65 2.24 -11.69 -8.10
N ARG A 66 1.16 -12.22 -7.50
CA ARG A 66 0.04 -11.40 -6.99
C ARG A 66 0.48 -10.45 -5.86
N GLN A 67 1.38 -10.91 -4.99
CA GLN A 67 1.91 -10.09 -3.89
C GLN A 67 2.91 -9.06 -4.40
N ARG A 68 3.75 -9.45 -5.37
CA ARG A 68 4.63 -8.51 -6.10
C ARG A 68 3.83 -7.40 -6.78
N GLN A 69 2.73 -7.74 -7.47
CA GLN A 69 1.84 -6.75 -8.08
C GLN A 69 1.22 -5.80 -7.05
N ALA A 70 0.78 -6.32 -5.91
CA ALA A 70 0.25 -5.47 -4.83
C ALA A 70 1.32 -4.49 -4.32
N LEU A 71 2.56 -4.94 -4.16
CA LEU A 71 3.69 -4.09 -3.74
C LEU A 71 4.02 -3.02 -4.78
N LEU A 72 3.94 -3.33 -6.08
CA LEU A 72 4.13 -2.34 -7.15
C LEU A 72 3.08 -1.23 -7.09
N HIS A 73 1.80 -1.54 -6.79
CA HIS A 73 0.76 -0.52 -6.58
C HIS A 73 1.02 0.36 -5.35
N TRP A 74 1.87 -0.09 -4.42
CA TRP A 74 2.35 0.66 -3.26
C TRP A 74 3.73 1.29 -3.48
N ALA A 75 4.19 1.36 -4.73
CA ALA A 75 5.47 1.94 -5.14
C ALA A 75 6.72 1.25 -4.54
N TYR A 76 6.59 -0.01 -4.10
CA TYR A 76 7.75 -0.84 -3.77
C TYR A 76 8.29 -1.51 -5.04
N ASP A 77 9.58 -1.37 -5.31
CA ASP A 77 10.22 -2.12 -6.40
C ASP A 77 10.44 -3.57 -5.99
N SER A 78 9.45 -4.41 -6.25
CA SER A 78 9.52 -5.84 -5.91
C SER A 78 10.58 -6.62 -6.69
N ARG A 79 11.25 -6.05 -7.70
CA ARG A 79 12.32 -6.76 -8.45
C ARG A 79 13.63 -6.81 -7.69
N ILE A 80 13.83 -5.89 -6.74
CA ILE A 80 15.05 -5.75 -5.93
C ILE A 80 14.87 -6.15 -4.46
N LEU A 81 13.68 -6.65 -4.09
CA LEU A 81 13.28 -6.98 -2.70
C LEU A 81 13.65 -8.39 -2.23
#